data_AF-A0AB73T6M2-F1
#
_entry.id   AF-A0AB73T6M2-F1
#
_cell.length_a   1.000
_cell.length_b   1.000
_cell.length_c   1.000
_cell.angle_alpha   90.00
_cell.angle_beta   90.00
_cell.angle_gamma   90.00
#
_symmetry.space_group_name_H-M   'P 1'
#
loop_
_entity.id
_entity.type
_entity.pdbx_description
1 polymer ?
#
loop_
_entity_poly.entity_id
_entity_poly.type
_entity_poly.pdbx_seq_one_letter_code
_entity_poly.pdbx_strand_id
1 'polypeptide(L)'
;MSFNIIMKQKIRQEVERVLHVPGNFTKDILEMALVIDCSLSTEEAGESIRELLGTLKKQSEVFRNVRLNAVKWLDDGHIENQVTSAAVMQLGRYFEDYKQNICVKSMDKLTGYLKKFQARSKLIIVVSDGNYRIEDEKTVQENLSPFLRRKMIYWNIKDDTFVRGLPGGKV
;
A
#
# COMPACT_ATOMS: atom_id res chain seq x y z
N MET A 1 3.28 -3.45 -16.70
CA MET A 1 3.54 -4.89 -16.44
C MET A 1 2.25 -5.60 -16.08
N SER A 2 2.09 -6.89 -16.42
CA SER A 2 0.91 -7.66 -16.03
C SER A 2 1.18 -8.65 -14.89
N PHE A 3 0.35 -8.66 -13.85
CA PHE A 3 0.42 -9.64 -12.76
C PHE A 3 0.21 -11.04 -13.34
N ASN A 4 1.23 -11.88 -13.19
CA ASN A 4 1.07 -13.30 -13.47
C ASN A 4 0.15 -13.96 -12.42
N ILE A 5 -0.25 -15.21 -12.68
CA ILE A 5 -1.18 -15.94 -11.82
C ILE A 5 -0.65 -16.15 -10.39
N ILE A 6 0.66 -16.31 -10.24
CA ILE A 6 1.33 -16.51 -8.96
C ILE A 6 1.25 -15.23 -8.13
N MET A 7 1.53 -14.08 -8.73
CA MET A 7 1.41 -12.77 -8.06
C MET A 7 -0.03 -12.52 -7.61
N LYS A 8 -1.00 -12.81 -8.48
CA LYS A 8 -2.43 -12.70 -8.13
C LYS A 8 -2.78 -13.55 -6.92
N GLN A 9 -2.28 -14.79 -6.85
CA GLN A 9 -2.51 -15.64 -5.68
C GLN A 9 -1.81 -15.11 -4.43
N LYS A 10 -0.56 -14.66 -4.52
CA LYS A 10 0.20 -14.12 -3.38
C LYS A 10 -0.50 -12.92 -2.74
N ILE A 11 -0.87 -11.91 -3.55
CA ILE A 11 -1.55 -10.73 -3.00
C ILE A 11 -2.89 -11.08 -2.38
N ARG A 12 -3.65 -12.00 -2.99
CA ARG A 12 -4.93 -12.47 -2.43
C ARG A 12 -4.72 -13.08 -1.05
N GLN A 13 -3.73 -13.97 -0.90
CA GLN A 13 -3.41 -14.62 0.37
C GLN A 13 -2.98 -13.62 1.44
N GLU A 14 -2.09 -12.68 1.13
CA GLU A 14 -1.64 -11.68 2.12
C GLU A 14 -2.77 -10.76 2.56
N VAL A 15 -3.63 -10.35 1.63
CA VAL A 15 -4.81 -9.54 1.93
C VAL A 15 -5.80 -10.29 2.81
N GLU A 16 -6.10 -11.57 2.52
CA GLU A 16 -6.97 -12.37 3.39
C GLU A 16 -6.41 -12.47 4.80
N ARG A 17 -5.10 -12.74 4.93
CA ARG A 17 -4.42 -12.82 6.24
C ARG A 17 -4.52 -11.51 7.00
N VAL A 18 -4.41 -10.37 6.34
CA VAL A 18 -4.58 -9.04 6.97
C VAL A 18 -6.01 -8.83 7.43
N LEU A 19 -6.99 -9.06 6.56
CA LEU A 19 -8.40 -8.81 6.88
C LEU A 19 -8.91 -9.72 8.01
N HIS A 20 -8.44 -10.97 8.07
CA HIS A 20 -8.83 -11.95 9.09
C HIS A 20 -8.04 -11.88 10.40
N VAL A 21 -7.13 -10.91 10.57
CA VAL A 21 -6.52 -10.67 11.89
C VAL A 21 -7.63 -10.41 12.92
N PRO A 22 -7.68 -11.12 14.07
CA PRO A 22 -8.69 -10.90 15.09
C PRO A 22 -8.78 -9.42 15.49
N GLY A 23 -9.99 -8.87 15.45
CA GLY A 23 -10.26 -7.46 15.76
C GLY A 23 -9.93 -6.45 14.65
N ASN A 24 -9.55 -6.90 13.44
CA ASN A 24 -9.27 -5.99 12.33
C ASN A 24 -10.52 -5.60 11.54
N PHE A 25 -11.03 -6.50 10.68
CA PHE A 25 -12.20 -6.25 9.84
C PHE A 25 -13.40 -7.08 10.32
N THR A 26 -14.48 -6.40 10.72
CA THR A 26 -15.65 -7.01 11.38
C THR A 26 -16.97 -6.80 10.61
N LYS A 27 -16.89 -6.66 9.28
CA LYS A 27 -18.02 -6.51 8.31
C LYS A 27 -18.57 -5.10 8.05
N ASP A 28 -17.86 -4.04 8.47
CA ASP A 28 -18.17 -2.66 8.04
C ASP A 28 -17.70 -2.35 6.61
N ILE A 29 -17.94 -1.13 6.12
CA ILE A 29 -17.25 -0.63 4.92
C ILE A 29 -15.74 -0.70 5.17
N LEU A 30 -15.03 -1.40 4.29
CA LEU A 30 -13.58 -1.49 4.38
C LEU A 30 -12.97 -0.11 4.13
N GLU A 31 -12.16 0.37 5.07
CA GLU A 31 -11.27 1.51 4.86
C GLU A 31 -9.86 0.96 4.56
N MET A 32 -9.31 1.30 3.40
CA MET A 32 -7.97 0.89 3.00
C MET A 32 -7.11 2.10 2.63
N ALA A 33 -5.80 1.98 2.83
CA ALA A 33 -4.83 2.91 2.29
C ALA A 33 -4.01 2.24 1.18
N LEU A 34 -3.78 2.97 0.10
CA LEU A 34 -2.84 2.62 -0.94
C LEU A 34 -1.76 3.69 -0.98
N VAL A 35 -0.57 3.33 -0.50
CA VAL A 35 0.61 4.19 -0.55
C VAL A 35 1.29 3.98 -1.88
N ILE A 36 1.55 5.09 -2.58
CA ILE A 36 2.15 5.14 -3.90
C ILE A 36 3.48 5.87 -3.75
N ASP A 37 4.58 5.15 -3.94
CA ASP A 37 5.90 5.76 -4.03
C ASP A 37 5.99 6.59 -5.31
N CYS A 38 6.11 7.91 -5.16
CA CYS A 38 6.16 8.81 -6.29
C CYS A 38 7.49 8.75 -7.08
N SER A 39 8.46 7.93 -6.66
CA SER A 39 9.61 7.59 -7.52
C SER A 39 9.21 6.79 -8.76
N LEU A 40 8.09 6.05 -8.69
CA LEU A 40 7.58 5.28 -9.81
C LEU A 40 7.14 6.18 -10.97
N SER A 41 7.36 5.72 -12.20
CA SER A 41 6.79 6.41 -13.36
C SER A 41 5.26 6.39 -13.31
N THR A 42 4.61 7.31 -14.02
CA THR A 42 3.14 7.35 -14.13
C THR A 42 2.59 6.03 -14.67
N GLU A 43 3.26 5.45 -15.67
CA GLU A 43 2.92 4.17 -16.28
C GLU A 43 3.08 3.03 -15.28
N GLU A 44 4.21 2.99 -14.57
CA GLU A 44 4.50 1.96 -13.57
C GLU A 44 3.46 1.97 -12.45
N ALA A 45 3.20 3.14 -11.85
CA ALA A 45 2.22 3.28 -10.78
C ALA A 45 0.80 2.98 -11.29
N GLY A 46 0.42 3.55 -12.44
CA GLY A 46 -0.92 3.44 -13.00
C GLY A 46 -1.29 2.01 -13.39
N GLU A 47 -0.44 1.31 -14.13
CA GLU A 47 -0.68 -0.08 -14.54
C GLU A 47 -0.70 -1.03 -13.34
N SER A 48 0.30 -0.90 -12.47
CA SER A 48 0.45 -1.72 -11.26
C SER A 48 -0.77 -1.64 -10.35
N ILE A 49 -1.23 -0.42 -10.09
CA ILE A 49 -2.37 -0.16 -9.20
C ILE A 49 -3.68 -0.58 -9.85
N ARG A 50 -3.85 -0.36 -11.15
CA ARG A 50 -5.03 -0.84 -11.90
C ARG A 50 -5.16 -2.35 -11.78
N GLU A 51 -4.07 -3.08 -11.95
CA GLU A 51 -4.10 -4.55 -11.87
C GLU A 51 -4.24 -5.07 -10.44
N LEU A 52 -3.59 -4.43 -9.46
CA LEU A 52 -3.78 -4.72 -8.05
C LEU A 52 -5.27 -4.61 -7.67
N LEU A 53 -5.89 -3.46 -7.91
CA LEU A 53 -7.29 -3.22 -7.59
C LEU A 53 -8.23 -4.14 -8.37
N GLY A 54 -7.91 -4.44 -9.63
CA GLY A 54 -8.64 -5.41 -10.43
C GLY A 54 -8.61 -6.82 -9.84
N THR A 55 -7.46 -7.22 -9.31
CA THR A 55 -7.27 -8.51 -8.66
C THR A 55 -8.06 -8.61 -7.36
N LEU A 56 -8.04 -7.55 -6.53
CA LEU A 56 -8.77 -7.48 -5.26
C LEU A 56 -10.30 -7.48 -5.48
N LYS A 57 -10.81 -6.69 -6.43
CA LYS A 57 -12.24 -6.66 -6.76
C LYS A 57 -12.79 -8.00 -7.27
N LYS A 58 -11.95 -8.79 -7.96
CA LYS A 58 -12.30 -10.16 -8.40
C LYS A 58 -12.27 -11.17 -7.27
N GLN A 59 -11.55 -10.89 -6.19
CA GLN A 59 -11.43 -11.78 -5.04
C GLN A 59 -12.62 -11.65 -4.09
N SER A 60 -13.04 -10.42 -3.77
CA SER A 60 -14.10 -10.17 -2.80
C SER A 60 -14.89 -8.91 -3.11
N GLU A 61 -16.19 -8.95 -2.87
CA GLU A 61 -17.09 -7.81 -3.06
C GLU A 61 -16.80 -6.65 -2.09
N VAL A 62 -16.11 -6.93 -0.98
CA VAL A 62 -15.67 -5.91 0.00
C VAL A 62 -14.83 -4.81 -0.67
N PHE A 63 -14.05 -5.16 -1.71
CA PHE A 63 -13.23 -4.20 -2.46
C PHE A 63 -14.00 -3.37 -3.48
N ARG A 64 -15.27 -3.69 -3.75
CA ARG A 64 -16.12 -2.88 -4.64
C ARG A 64 -16.59 -1.60 -3.96
N ASN A 65 -16.84 -1.66 -2.65
CA ASN A 65 -17.37 -0.55 -1.84
C ASN A 65 -16.35 0.00 -0.85
N VAL A 66 -15.05 -0.18 -1.13
CA VAL A 66 -13.97 0.24 -0.23
C VAL A 66 -13.82 1.76 -0.20
N ARG A 67 -13.66 2.34 1.00
CA ARG A 67 -13.17 3.71 1.17
C ARG A 67 -11.65 3.69 0.97
N LEU A 68 -11.18 4.28 -0.12
CA LEU A 68 -9.78 4.24 -0.52
C LEU A 68 -9.09 5.56 -0.19
N ASN A 69 -8.13 5.51 0.72
CA ASN A 69 -7.17 6.59 0.99
C ASN A 69 -5.95 6.38 0.08
N ALA A 70 -5.76 7.25 -0.90
CA ALA A 70 -4.57 7.26 -1.73
C ALA A 70 -3.50 8.14 -1.07
N VAL A 71 -2.37 7.55 -0.72
CA VAL A 71 -1.28 8.24 -0.03
C VAL A 71 -0.11 8.38 -1.00
N LYS A 72 0.16 9.60 -1.46
CA LYS A 72 1.33 9.90 -2.31
C LYS A 72 2.54 10.11 -1.42
N TRP A 73 3.54 9.24 -1.54
CA TRP A 73 4.81 9.37 -0.84
C TRP A 73 5.78 10.10 -1.76
N LEU A 74 5.88 11.42 -1.60
CA LEU A 74 6.61 12.31 -2.51
C LEU A 74 8.05 12.51 -2.07
N ASP A 75 8.27 12.78 -0.80
CA ASP A 75 9.58 12.86 -0.15
C ASP A 75 9.41 12.72 1.38
N ASP A 76 10.48 12.94 2.15
CA ASP A 76 10.46 12.77 3.61
C ASP A 76 9.67 13.85 4.37
N GLY A 77 9.51 15.03 3.78
CA GLY A 77 8.73 16.14 4.33
C GLY A 77 7.32 16.22 3.78
N HIS A 78 7.06 15.56 2.64
CA HIS A 78 5.82 15.71 1.88
C HIS A 78 5.16 14.36 1.60
N ILE A 79 4.07 14.09 2.33
CA ILE A 79 3.17 12.95 2.09
C ILE A 79 1.74 13.50 1.98
N GLU A 80 1.10 13.26 0.83
CA GLU A 80 -0.28 13.70 0.59
C GLU A 80 -1.25 12.55 0.76
N ASN A 81 -2.41 12.82 1.35
CA ASN A 81 -3.50 11.85 1.43
C ASN A 81 -4.74 12.40 0.71
N GLN A 82 -5.32 11.61 -0.18
CA GLN A 82 -6.54 11.92 -0.89
C GLN A 82 -7.52 10.75 -0.80
N VAL A 83 -8.76 11.04 -0.37
CA VAL A 83 -9.84 10.04 -0.46
C VAL A 83 -10.29 9.95 -1.92
N THR A 84 -10.29 8.75 -2.47
CA THR A 84 -10.77 8.46 -3.83
C THR A 84 -11.51 7.12 -3.87
N SER A 85 -11.88 6.66 -5.07
CA SER A 85 -12.47 5.35 -5.27
C SER A 85 -11.57 4.45 -6.09
N ALA A 86 -11.67 3.14 -5.86
CA ALA A 86 -10.98 2.16 -6.68
C ALA A 86 -11.37 2.24 -8.16
N ALA A 87 -12.59 2.72 -8.48
CA ALA A 87 -13.02 2.93 -9.86
C ALA A 87 -12.24 4.07 -10.54
N VAL A 88 -12.05 5.21 -9.87
CA VAL A 88 -11.29 6.36 -10.38
C VAL A 88 -9.85 5.97 -10.69
N MET A 89 -9.21 5.21 -9.80
CA MET A 89 -7.84 4.71 -10.01
C MET A 89 -7.75 3.73 -11.17
N GLN A 90 -8.69 2.77 -11.28
CA GLN A 90 -8.67 1.78 -12.36
C GLN A 90 -8.87 2.41 -13.75
N LEU A 91 -9.71 3.45 -13.84
CA LEU A 91 -9.91 4.23 -15.05
C LEU A 91 -8.69 5.09 -15.43
N GLY A 92 -7.68 5.18 -14.56
CA GLY A 92 -6.47 5.98 -14.80
C GLY A 92 -6.59 7.45 -14.44
N ARG A 93 -7.82 7.95 -14.18
CA ARG A 93 -8.08 9.39 -13.90
C ARG A 93 -7.30 9.93 -12.71
N TYR A 94 -7.07 9.10 -11.69
CA TYR A 94 -6.24 9.48 -10.53
C TYR A 94 -4.81 9.88 -10.92
N PHE A 95 -4.30 9.32 -12.03
CA PHE A 95 -2.92 9.50 -12.47
C PHE A 95 -2.74 10.61 -13.52
N GLU A 96 -3.81 11.30 -13.93
CA GLU A 96 -3.74 12.39 -14.92
C GLU A 96 -2.87 13.55 -14.42
N ASP A 97 -2.99 13.90 -13.14
CA ASP A 97 -2.16 14.93 -12.47
C ASP A 97 -1.00 14.33 -11.67
N TYR A 98 -0.62 13.07 -11.93
CA TYR A 98 0.48 12.44 -11.22
C TYR A 98 1.82 13.07 -11.61
N LYS A 99 2.61 13.43 -10.59
CA LYS A 99 3.96 13.97 -10.78
C LYS A 99 4.94 12.99 -10.16
N GLN A 100 5.80 12.44 -11.02
CA GLN A 100 6.92 11.63 -10.56
C GLN A 100 7.90 12.52 -9.78
N ASN A 101 8.36 12.01 -8.64
CA ASN A 101 9.40 12.61 -7.81
C ASN A 101 10.43 11.54 -7.45
N ILE A 102 11.50 11.47 -8.25
CA ILE A 102 12.57 10.48 -8.09
C ILE A 102 13.48 10.94 -6.95
N CYS A 103 13.34 10.29 -5.80
CA CYS A 103 14.22 10.49 -4.66
C CYS A 103 14.22 9.26 -3.76
N VAL A 104 15.33 9.06 -3.03
CA VAL A 104 15.40 8.03 -2.00
C VAL A 104 14.69 8.56 -0.76
N LYS A 105 13.68 7.83 -0.28
CA LYS A 105 12.81 8.24 0.82
C LYS A 105 13.02 7.37 2.06
N SER A 106 12.72 7.88 3.24
CA SER A 106 12.87 7.18 4.52
C SER A 106 11.61 6.38 4.89
N MET A 107 11.80 5.08 5.13
CA MET A 107 10.75 4.20 5.64
C MET A 107 10.31 4.61 7.06
N ASP A 108 11.20 5.19 7.86
CA ASP A 108 10.95 5.73 9.19
C ASP A 108 9.88 6.83 9.14
N LYS A 109 10.04 7.76 8.19
CA LYS A 109 9.10 8.87 7.98
C LYS A 109 7.76 8.35 7.47
N LEU A 110 7.78 7.43 6.50
CA LEU A 110 6.55 6.83 5.98
C LEU A 110 5.78 6.10 7.08
N THR A 111 6.42 5.19 7.81
CA THR A 111 5.77 4.42 8.88
C THR A 111 5.28 5.34 10.01
N GLY A 112 6.05 6.39 10.35
CA GLY A 112 5.62 7.41 11.31
C GLY A 112 4.38 8.17 10.86
N TYR A 113 4.29 8.52 9.57
CA TYR A 113 3.10 9.14 8.98
C TYR A 113 1.90 8.18 9.01
N LEU A 114 2.07 6.95 8.51
CA LEU A 114 1.00 5.95 8.45
C LEU A 114 0.46 5.63 9.85
N LYS A 115 1.34 5.61 10.86
CA LYS A 115 0.94 5.42 12.25
C LYS A 115 0.01 6.53 12.73
N LYS A 116 0.31 7.78 12.37
CA LYS A 116 -0.48 8.95 12.79
C LYS A 116 -1.79 9.08 12.02
N PHE A 117 -1.78 8.85 10.71
CA PHE A 117 -2.89 9.25 9.82
C PHE A 117 -3.67 8.09 9.22
N GLN A 118 -3.14 6.87 9.22
CA GLN A 118 -3.77 5.69 8.61
C GLN A 118 -4.12 4.59 9.62
N ALA A 119 -4.22 4.93 10.91
CA ALA A 119 -4.54 3.95 11.96
C ALA A 119 -5.90 3.25 11.80
N ARG A 120 -6.88 3.92 11.15
CA ARG A 120 -8.21 3.37 10.86
C ARG A 120 -8.22 2.41 9.67
N SER A 121 -7.30 2.59 8.73
CA SER A 121 -7.17 1.72 7.58
C SER A 121 -6.96 0.28 8.05
N LYS A 122 -7.84 -0.61 7.60
CA LYS A 122 -7.84 -2.04 7.95
C LYS A 122 -6.87 -2.83 7.06
N LEU A 123 -6.55 -2.28 5.91
CA LEU A 123 -5.56 -2.76 4.96
C LEU A 123 -4.74 -1.57 4.47
N ILE A 124 -3.42 -1.68 4.52
CA ILE A 124 -2.50 -0.68 3.97
C ILE A 124 -1.62 -1.43 2.98
N ILE A 125 -1.59 -1.01 1.72
CA ILE A 125 -0.70 -1.57 0.71
C ILE A 125 0.28 -0.47 0.30
N VAL A 126 1.57 -0.73 0.43
CA VAL A 126 2.64 0.15 -0.03
C VAL A 126 3.17 -0.38 -1.35
N VAL A 127 3.14 0.45 -2.39
CA VAL A 127 3.62 0.14 -3.74
C VAL A 127 4.86 0.97 -4.01
N SER A 128 6.01 0.32 -4.17
CA SER A 128 7.32 0.98 -4.35
C SER A 128 8.24 0.14 -5.23
N ASP A 129 9.34 0.74 -5.69
CA ASP A 129 10.42 0.07 -6.40
C ASP A 129 11.49 -0.55 -5.47
N GLY A 130 11.36 -0.38 -4.15
CA GLY A 130 12.36 -0.85 -3.18
C GLY A 130 13.49 0.13 -2.90
N ASN A 131 13.56 1.26 -3.60
CA ASN A 131 14.61 2.25 -3.42
C ASN A 131 14.28 3.24 -2.29
N TYR A 132 14.27 2.71 -1.07
CA TYR A 132 14.11 3.50 0.15
C TYR A 132 15.26 3.25 1.12
N ARG A 133 15.44 4.16 2.07
CA ARG A 133 16.39 4.02 3.16
C ARG A 133 15.67 3.78 4.49
N ILE A 134 16.39 3.13 5.39
CA ILE A 134 16.04 3.05 6.82
C ILE A 134 17.11 3.79 7.56
N GLU A 135 16.72 4.85 8.24
CA GLU A 135 17.62 5.66 9.07
C GLU A 135 17.78 5.03 10.45
N ASP A 136 16.68 4.53 11.02
CA ASP A 136 16.62 3.87 12.32
C ASP A 136 15.61 2.71 12.31
N GLU A 137 16.13 1.49 12.22
CA GLU A 137 15.33 0.27 12.24
C GLU A 137 14.44 0.18 13.49
N LYS A 138 14.91 0.66 14.66
CA LYS A 138 14.12 0.64 15.89
C LYS A 138 12.91 1.56 15.78
N THR A 139 13.08 2.76 15.23
CA THR A 139 11.98 3.69 14.96
C THR A 139 10.96 3.08 14.00
N VAL A 140 11.41 2.40 12.94
CA VAL A 140 10.50 1.65 12.04
C VAL A 140 9.72 0.59 12.80
N GLN A 141 10.38 -0.25 13.61
CA GLN A 141 9.71 -1.32 14.39
C GLN A 141 8.69 -0.76 15.42
N GLU A 142 9.04 0.34 16.08
CA GLU A 142 8.14 1.05 17.00
C GLU A 142 6.95 1.68 16.26
N ASN A 143 7.16 2.19 15.04
CA ASN A 143 6.08 2.71 14.22
C ASN A 143 5.17 1.59 13.70
N LEU A 144 5.75 0.44 13.37
CA LEU A 144 5.01 -0.74 12.92
C LEU A 144 4.10 -1.30 14.03
N SER A 145 4.48 -1.15 15.28
CA SER A 145 3.73 -1.65 16.44
C SER A 145 2.74 -0.62 17.00
N PRO A 146 1.57 -1.05 17.50
CA PRO A 146 1.04 -2.42 17.51
C PRO A 146 0.24 -2.82 16.27
N PHE A 147 -0.10 -1.87 15.37
CA PHE A 147 -1.14 -2.10 14.35
C PHE A 147 -0.62 -2.18 12.91
N LEU A 148 0.31 -1.33 12.48
CA LEU A 148 0.75 -1.29 11.08
C LEU A 148 1.34 -2.63 10.66
N ARG A 149 2.16 -3.28 11.50
CA ARG A 149 2.74 -4.61 11.23
C ARG A 149 1.69 -5.65 10.83
N ARG A 150 0.49 -5.56 11.41
CA ARG A 150 -0.59 -6.52 11.17
C ARG A 150 -1.42 -6.20 9.92
N LYS A 151 -1.42 -4.94 9.47
CA LYS A 151 -2.31 -4.42 8.44
C LYS A 151 -1.61 -3.97 7.15
N MET A 152 -0.28 -3.85 7.20
CA MET A 152 0.53 -3.33 6.11
C MET A 152 1.13 -4.46 5.27
N ILE A 153 0.95 -4.36 3.97
CA ILE A 153 1.58 -5.17 2.94
C ILE A 153 2.48 -4.24 2.14
N TYR A 154 3.75 -4.56 2.06
CA TYR A 154 4.71 -3.92 1.19
C TYR A 154 4.81 -4.72 -0.11
N TRP A 155 4.72 -4.04 -1.25
CA TRP A 155 4.87 -4.61 -2.57
C TRP A 155 6.01 -3.89 -3.32
N ASN A 156 7.08 -4.64 -3.59
CA ASN A 156 8.11 -4.21 -4.54
C ASN A 156 7.67 -4.58 -5.96
N ILE A 157 7.45 -3.58 -6.82
CA ILE A 157 7.02 -3.81 -8.20
C ILE A 157 8.15 -4.25 -9.14
N LYS A 158 9.42 -4.08 -8.75
CA LYS A 158 10.58 -4.46 -9.59
C LYS A 158 10.89 -5.94 -9.46
N ASP A 159 10.69 -6.49 -8.27
CA ASP A 159 11.00 -7.90 -7.96
C ASP A 159 9.74 -8.77 -7.76
N ASP A 160 8.55 -8.19 -7.93
CA ASP A 160 7.25 -8.85 -7.73
C ASP A 160 7.10 -9.50 -6.34
N THR A 161 7.68 -8.88 -5.32
CA THR A 161 7.68 -9.38 -3.94
C THR A 161 6.63 -8.69 -3.08
N PHE A 162 5.84 -9.49 -2.38
CA PHE A 162 4.90 -9.03 -1.36
C PHE A 162 5.41 -9.45 0.00
N VAL A 163 5.54 -8.50 0.92
CA VAL A 163 5.99 -8.79 2.27
C VAL A 163 5.18 -8.01 3.29
N ARG A 164 4.76 -8.70 4.33
CA ARG A 164 3.96 -8.11 5.40
C ARG A 164 4.87 -7.35 6.38
N GLY A 165 4.58 -6.07 6.60
CA GLY A 165 5.14 -5.27 7.70
C GLY A 165 6.66 -5.01 7.71
N LEU A 166 7.33 -4.82 6.57
CA LEU A 166 8.80 -4.81 6.46
C LEU A 166 9.57 -3.57 7.01
N PRO A 167 10.92 -3.67 7.20
CA PRO A 167 11.76 -4.85 6.95
C PRO A 167 12.65 -5.40 8.09
N GLY A 168 13.04 -6.68 7.89
CA GLY A 168 13.77 -7.56 8.80
C GLY A 168 12.98 -8.87 9.03
N GLY A 169 12.86 -9.73 8.02
CA GLY A 169 12.01 -10.91 8.09
C GLY A 169 12.38 -11.88 9.22
N LYS A 170 11.62 -11.87 10.31
CA LYS A 170 11.08 -13.08 10.95
C LYS A 170 9.66 -12.77 11.42
N VAL A 171 8.73 -13.65 11.01
CA VAL A 171 7.50 -13.88 11.76
C VAL A 171 7.89 -14.34 13.15
#